data_AF-A0A1J8Q367-F1
#
_entry.id   AF-A0A1J8Q367-F1
#
_cell.length_a   1.000
_cell.length_b   1.000
_cell.length_c   1.000
_cell.angle_alpha   90.00
_cell.angle_beta   90.00
_cell.angle_gamma   90.00
#
_symmetry.space_group_name_H-M   'P 1'
#
loop_
_entity.id
_entity.type
_entity.pdbx_description
1 polymer ?
#
loop_
_entity_poly.entity_id
_entity_poly.type
_entity_poly.pdbx_seq_one_letter_code
_entity_poly.pdbx_strand_id
1 'polypeptide(L)' 'MIAFKMECSELYAADGDAALAAKDYDKSIELYSVAIELDSIDDNLFANRCAAKLEKLLWEDALIDAQKVR' A
#
# COMPACT_ATOMS: atom_id res chain seq x y z
N MET A 1 -0.19 -9.56 20.48
CA MET A 1 0.93 -9.02 19.67
C MET A 1 0.58 -8.93 18.19
N ILE A 2 -0.09 -9.95 17.60
CA ILE A 2 -0.58 -9.89 16.20
C ILE A 2 -1.64 -8.79 16.02
N ALA A 3 -2.63 -8.69 16.90
CA ALA A 3 -3.69 -7.67 16.81
C ALA A 3 -3.16 -6.22 16.79
N PHE A 4 -2.10 -5.92 17.55
CA PHE A 4 -1.49 -4.59 17.56
C PHE A 4 -0.83 -4.26 16.21
N LYS A 5 -0.18 -5.24 15.56
CA LYS A 5 0.41 -5.03 14.22
C LYS A 5 -0.66 -4.76 13.17
N MET A 6 -1.79 -5.48 13.23
CA MET A 6 -2.92 -5.27 12.33
C MET A 6 -3.51 -3.86 12.48
N GLU A 7 -3.73 -3.42 13.72
CA GLU A 7 -4.24 -2.07 14.00
C GLU A 7 -3.30 -0.96 13.49
N CYS A 8 -1.98 -1.15 13.65
CA CYS A 8 -1.01 -0.24 13.04
C CYS A 8 -1.06 -0.29 11.51
N SER A 9 -1.18 -1.48 10.91
CA SER A 9 -1.30 -1.64 9.44
C SER A 9 -2.49 -0.87 8.89
N GLU A 10 -3.67 -1.01 9.52
CA GLU A 10 -4.89 -0.29 9.13
C GLU A 10 -4.72 1.23 9.21
N LEU A 11 -4.00 1.74 10.23
CA LEU A 11 -3.71 3.16 10.35
C LEU A 11 -2.81 3.67 9.19
N TYR A 12 -1.75 2.94 8.88
CA TYR A 12 -0.87 3.28 7.76
C TYR A 12 -1.58 3.15 6.41
N ALA A 13 -2.47 2.17 6.26
CA ALA A 13 -3.30 2.02 5.07
C ALA A 13 -4.24 3.22 4.88
N ALA A 14 -4.92 3.66 5.94
CA ALA A 14 -5.80 4.82 5.90
C ALA A 14 -5.05 6.12 5.57
N ASP A 15 -3.85 6.32 6.13
CA ASP A 15 -2.98 7.44 5.76
C ASP A 15 -2.51 7.33 4.30
N GLY A 16 -2.24 6.11 3.82
CA GLY A 16 -1.89 5.80 2.44
C GLY A 16 -3.02 6.14 1.45
N ASP A 17 -4.26 5.83 1.82
CA ASP A 17 -5.48 6.17 1.07
C ASP A 17 -5.65 7.70 0.98
N ALA A 18 -5.42 8.41 2.09
CA ALA A 18 -5.49 9.87 2.13
C ALA A 18 -4.42 10.51 1.24
N ALA A 19 -3.19 9.98 1.26
CA ALA A 19 -2.11 10.43 0.37
C ALA A 19 -2.42 10.15 -1.11
N LEU A 20 -2.99 8.97 -1.41
CA LEU A 20 -3.41 8.59 -2.76
C LEU A 20 -4.48 9.55 -3.29
N ALA A 21 -5.50 9.85 -2.47
CA ALA A 21 -6.55 10.80 -2.81
C ALA A 21 -6.00 12.23 -3.03
N ALA A 22 -4.96 12.61 -2.29
CA ALA A 22 -4.25 13.87 -2.47
C ALA A 22 -3.27 13.88 -3.67
N LYS A 23 -3.14 12.75 -4.39
CA LYS A 23 -2.15 12.52 -5.46
C LYS A 23 -0.70 12.67 -5.01
N ASP A 24 -0.44 12.53 -3.70
CA ASP A 24 0.90 12.42 -3.14
C ASP A 24 1.34 10.95 -3.24
N TYR A 25 1.65 10.55 -4.46
CA TYR A 25 1.90 9.14 -4.78
C TYR A 25 3.16 8.59 -4.11
N ASP A 26 4.21 9.41 -3.93
CA ASP A 26 5.42 8.97 -3.25
C ASP A 26 5.14 8.64 -1.78
N LYS A 27 4.40 9.52 -1.08
CA LYS A 27 3.98 9.26 0.30
C LYS A 27 3.02 8.08 0.40
N SER A 28 2.08 7.97 -0.54
CA SER A 28 1.15 6.84 -0.60
C SER A 28 1.88 5.50 -0.73
N ILE A 29 2.90 5.43 -1.60
CA ILE A 29 3.75 4.24 -1.77
C ILE A 29 4.49 3.89 -0.48
N GLU A 30 5.07 4.88 0.21
CA GLU A 30 5.78 4.68 1.47
C GLU A 30 4.84 4.09 2.54
N LEU A 31 3.67 4.71 2.74
CA LEU A 31 2.72 4.31 3.77
C LEU A 31 2.16 2.90 3.53
N TYR A 32 1.77 2.57 2.31
CA TYR A 32 1.35 1.19 2.01
C TYR A 32 2.49 0.18 2.16
N SER A 33 3.74 0.59 1.91
CA SER A 33 4.88 -0.31 2.15
C SER A 33 5.05 -0.64 3.62
N VAL A 34 4.87 0.35 4.51
CA VAL A 34 4.85 0.11 5.96
C VAL A 34 3.67 -0.76 6.36
N ALA A 35 2.47 -0.51 5.82
CA ALA A 35 1.29 -1.35 6.09
C ALA A 35 1.54 -2.82 5.68
N ILE A 36 2.11 -3.06 4.50
CA ILE A 36 2.45 -4.41 4.01
C ILE A 36 3.50 -5.10 4.90
N GLU A 37 4.47 -4.38 5.45
CA GLU A 37 5.45 -4.96 6.39
C GLU A 37 4.80 -5.39 7.72
N LEU A 38 3.72 -4.71 8.12
CA LEU A 38 2.98 -5.01 9.34
C LEU A 38 1.93 -6.11 9.14
N ASP A 39 1.26 -6.10 7.99
CA ASP A 39 0.31 -7.11 7.55
C ASP A 39 0.39 -7.35 6.03
N SER A 40 1.11 -8.39 5.63
CA SER A 40 1.25 -8.76 4.22
C SER A 40 0.13 -9.67 3.71
N ILE A 41 -0.93 -9.92 4.50
CA ILE A 41 -2.03 -10.84 4.15
C ILE A 41 -3.16 -10.09 3.44
N ASP A 42 -3.31 -8.78 3.68
CA ASP A 42 -4.30 -7.97 2.99
C ASP A 42 -3.86 -7.61 1.57
N ASP A 43 -4.48 -8.30 0.60
CA ASP A 43 -4.23 -8.09 -0.83
C ASP A 43 -4.62 -6.67 -1.29
N ASN A 44 -5.51 -5.96 -0.57
CA ASN A 44 -5.88 -4.58 -0.91
C ASN A 44 -4.71 -3.62 -0.78
N LEU A 45 -3.78 -3.86 0.16
CA LEU A 45 -2.61 -3.00 0.34
C LEU A 45 -1.71 -3.03 -0.89
N PHE A 46 -1.53 -4.20 -1.49
CA PHE A 46 -0.80 -4.35 -2.74
C PHE A 46 -1.55 -3.70 -3.91
N ALA A 47 -2.88 -3.85 -3.97
CA ALA A 47 -3.70 -3.21 -5.00
C ALA A 47 -3.61 -1.67 -4.95
N ASN A 48 -3.67 -1.07 -3.75
CA ASN A 48 -3.61 0.37 -3.60
C ASN A 48 -2.19 0.92 -3.85
N ARG A 49 -1.14 0.22 -3.40
CA ARG A 49 0.25 0.58 -3.73
C ARG A 49 0.52 0.44 -5.23
N CYS A 50 -0.08 -0.57 -5.88
CA CYS A 50 -0.04 -0.73 -7.33
C CYS A 50 -0.64 0.50 -8.03
N ALA A 51 -1.83 0.96 -7.61
CA ALA A 51 -2.44 2.17 -8.17
C ALA A 51 -1.52 3.41 -8.04
N ALA A 52 -0.93 3.64 -6.86
CA ALA A 52 0.01 4.74 -6.66
C ALA A 52 1.25 4.64 -7.56
N LYS A 53 1.80 3.43 -7.76
CA LYS A 53 2.94 3.18 -8.66
C LYS A 53 2.59 3.37 -10.12
N LEU A 54 1.39 2.99 -10.55
CA LEU A 54 0.92 3.21 -11.93
C LEU A 54 0.83 4.70 -12.26
N GLU A 55 0.32 5.52 -11.33
CA GLU A 55 0.28 6.98 -11.47
C GLU A 55 1.68 7.60 -11.59
N LYS A 56 2.68 6.98 -10.96
CA LYS A 56 4.11 7.33 -11.05
C LYS A 56 4.82 6.75 -12.28
N LEU A 57 4.12 5.98 -13.12
CA LEU A 57 4.68 5.27 -14.27
C LEU A 57 5.75 4.22 -13.87
N LEU A 58 5.69 3.71 -12.64
CA LEU A 58 6.57 2.66 -12.12
C LEU A 58 6.00 1.28 -12.47
N TRP A 59 5.96 0.99 -13.77
CA TRP A 59 5.21 -0.15 -14.33
C TRP A 59 5.69 -1.51 -13.84
N GLU A 60 7.00 -1.69 -13.72
CA GLU A 60 7.59 -2.96 -13.27
C GLU A 60 7.23 -3.23 -11.81
N ASP A 61 7.34 -2.21 -10.94
CA ASP A 61 7.00 -2.33 -9.53
C ASP A 61 5.49 -2.49 -9.30
N ALA A 62 4.66 -1.88 -10.15
CA ALA A 62 3.21 -2.05 -10.13
C ALA A 62 2.81 -3.47 -10.55
N LEU A 63 3.49 -4.04 -11.56
CA LEU A 63 3.27 -5.42 -11.97
C LEU A 63 3.60 -6.41 -10.84
N ILE A 64 4.69 -6.16 -10.11
CA ILE A 64 5.06 -6.97 -8.94
C ILE A 64 3.94 -6.95 -7.88
N ASP A 65 3.38 -5.77 -7.59
CA ASP A 65 2.26 -5.65 -6.64
C ASP A 65 0.99 -6.35 -7.17
N ALA A 66 0.67 -6.19 -8.46
CA ALA A 66 -0.49 -6.85 -9.07
C ALA A 66 -0.41 -8.39 -9.02
N GLN A 67 0.80 -8.96 -9.05
CA GLN A 67 1.02 -10.41 -8.90
C GLN A 67 0.84 -10.91 -7.46
N LYS A 68 0.75 -10.02 -6.48
CA LYS A 68 0.49 -10.37 -5.07
C LYS A 68 -0.99 -10.47 -4.75
N VAL A 69 -1.82 -9.71 -5.45
CA VAL A 69 -3.28 -9.74 -5.32
C VAL A 69 -3.80 -11.09 -5.83
N ARG A 70 -4.49 -11.86 -4.98
CA ARG A 70 -5.07 -13.18 -5.33
C ARG A 70 -6.55 -13.13 -5.63
#